data_AF-A0A8H4M6E1-F1
#
_entry.id   AF-A0A8H4M6E1-F1
#
_cell.length_a   1.000
_cell.length_b   1.000
_cell.length_c   1.000
_cell.angle_alpha   90.00
_cell.angle_beta   90.00
_cell.angle_gamma   90.00
#
_symmetry.space_group_name_H-M   'P 1'
#
loop_
_entity.id
_entity.type
_entity.pdbx_description
1 polymer ?
#
loop_
_entity_poly.entity_id
_entity_poly.type
_entity_poly.pdbx_seq_one_letter_code
_entity_poly.pdbx_strand_id
1 'polypeptide(L)'
;MARLLDLPAELLLTIYGTLESIQDAARLAQCCKALHQIFNHQGHQKRILKSIVTNSNLPLPKNPNKTWLKAHFGADCFWKPTESQLPAKLVNTNTREFLTIPGVPSVICPLTGWDSTHLKKDEEAGEELYAWDADEIFGRRYPDDDSPPTNFCYFIGQAGDTMAMVDAETGWVLNYDQGGFGENADGGIIADSVPSLLVLLGTIEMTVARMGEVPSDLRDEAIAKYENIRHVVLVALREIMAEYDDSVEEGSRFWDYMFEMCTEY
;
A
#
# COMPACT_ATOMS: atom_id res chain seq x y z
N MET A 1 23.87 39.46 -2.91
CA MET A 1 22.75 38.56 -2.55
C MET A 1 22.12 38.08 -3.85
N ALA A 2 22.26 36.80 -4.19
CA ALA A 2 21.54 36.22 -5.33
C ALA A 2 20.06 36.10 -4.95
N ARG A 3 19.14 36.54 -5.82
CA ARG A 3 17.71 36.34 -5.59
C ARG A 3 17.36 34.92 -6.06
N LEU A 4 16.39 34.30 -5.42
CA LEU A 4 15.91 32.96 -5.79
C LEU A 4 15.59 32.85 -7.28
N LEU A 5 15.03 33.91 -7.87
CA LEU A 5 14.64 33.96 -9.28
C LEU A 5 15.82 34.15 -10.25
N ASP A 6 17.01 34.44 -9.76
CA ASP A 6 18.24 34.54 -10.56
C ASP A 6 18.91 33.17 -10.74
N LEU A 7 18.38 32.12 -10.09
CA LEU A 7 18.91 30.76 -10.21
C LEU A 7 18.51 30.12 -11.56
N PRO A 8 19.39 29.28 -12.15
CA PRO A 8 19.03 28.42 -13.27
C PRO A 8 17.81 27.55 -12.95
N ALA A 9 17.05 27.22 -14.00
CA ALA A 9 15.85 26.39 -13.88
C ALA A 9 16.16 25.06 -13.19
N GLU A 10 17.32 24.47 -13.44
CA GLU A 10 17.78 23.22 -12.84
C GLU A 10 17.90 23.31 -11.31
N LEU A 11 18.40 24.43 -10.78
CA LEU A 11 18.50 24.64 -9.33
C LEU A 11 17.11 24.89 -8.72
N LEU A 12 16.23 25.58 -9.45
CA LEU A 12 14.83 25.77 -9.02
C LEU A 12 14.09 24.42 -8.99
N LEU A 13 14.34 23.53 -9.94
CA LEU A 13 13.81 22.15 -9.93
C LEU A 13 14.33 21.35 -8.73
N THR A 14 15.61 21.50 -8.38
CA THR A 14 16.15 20.87 -7.16
C THR A 14 15.46 21.41 -5.92
N ILE A 15 15.25 22.72 -5.80
CA ILE A 15 14.52 23.33 -4.67
C ILE A 15 13.10 22.77 -4.58
N TYR A 16 12.38 22.74 -5.70
CA TYR A 16 11.06 22.10 -5.75
C TYR A 16 11.09 20.64 -5.31
N GLY A 17 12.08 19.88 -5.79
CA GLY A 17 12.26 18.48 -5.43
C GLY A 17 12.71 18.24 -3.99
N THR A 18 13.14 19.27 -3.25
CA THR A 18 13.44 19.18 -1.80
C THR A 18 12.25 19.46 -0.90
N LEU A 19 11.11 19.86 -1.46
CA LEU A 19 9.91 20.13 -0.68
C LEU A 19 9.31 18.81 -0.16
N GLU A 20 8.76 18.86 1.06
CA GLU A 20 8.19 17.69 1.73
C GLU A 20 6.74 17.41 1.33
N SER A 21 6.07 18.37 0.70
CA SER A 21 4.66 18.25 0.29
C SER A 21 4.38 18.87 -1.08
N ILE A 22 3.40 18.28 -1.78
CA ILE A 22 2.86 18.84 -3.03
C ILE A 22 2.20 20.20 -2.75
N GLN A 23 1.61 20.36 -1.56
CA GLN A 23 0.99 21.62 -1.15
C GLN A 23 2.02 22.75 -1.07
N ASP A 24 3.22 22.51 -0.52
CA ASP A 24 4.28 23.51 -0.46
C ASP A 24 4.85 23.82 -1.84
N ALA A 25 4.92 22.84 -2.72
CA ALA A 25 5.25 23.07 -4.13
C ALA A 25 4.21 23.95 -4.83
N ALA A 26 2.93 23.71 -4.59
CA ALA A 26 1.85 24.55 -5.12
C ALA A 26 1.93 25.98 -4.57
N ARG A 27 2.17 26.15 -3.26
CA ARG A 27 2.37 27.46 -2.62
C ARG A 27 3.58 28.20 -3.20
N LEU A 28 4.71 27.52 -3.37
CA LEU A 28 5.90 28.10 -3.98
C LEU A 28 5.63 28.54 -5.44
N ALA A 29 4.87 27.73 -6.19
CA ALA A 29 4.45 28.07 -7.55
C ALA A 29 3.52 29.29 -7.62
N GLN A 30 2.79 29.62 -6.55
CA GLN A 30 1.94 30.80 -6.48
C GLN A 30 2.73 32.09 -6.19
N CYS A 31 3.98 32.01 -5.71
CA CYS A 31 4.76 33.20 -5.34
C CYS A 31 5.09 34.11 -6.52
N CYS A 32 5.33 33.57 -7.73
CA CYS A 32 5.58 34.39 -8.92
C CYS A 32 5.38 33.63 -10.24
N LYS A 33 5.31 34.38 -11.36
CA LYS A 33 5.10 33.84 -12.70
C LYS A 33 6.19 32.86 -13.15
N ALA A 34 7.47 33.10 -12.80
CA ALA A 34 8.57 32.23 -13.19
C ALA A 34 8.48 30.85 -12.52
N LEU A 35 8.23 30.83 -11.22
CA LEU A 35 8.01 29.60 -10.44
C LEU A 35 6.75 28.86 -10.91
N HIS A 36 5.67 29.58 -11.19
CA HIS A 36 4.47 29.03 -11.79
C HIS A 36 4.76 28.33 -13.14
N GLN A 37 5.55 28.95 -14.01
CA GLN A 37 5.92 28.36 -15.31
C GLN A 37 6.79 27.12 -15.16
N ILE A 38 7.73 27.11 -14.21
CA ILE A 38 8.58 25.95 -13.92
C ILE A 38 7.73 24.78 -13.41
N PHE A 39 6.86 25.04 -12.42
CA PHE A 39 6.01 24.01 -11.83
C PHE A 39 5.01 23.42 -12.85
N ASN A 40 4.53 24.22 -13.80
CA ASN A 40 3.50 23.80 -14.77
C ASN A 40 4.05 23.29 -16.10
N HIS A 41 5.36 23.34 -16.32
CA HIS A 41 5.96 22.72 -17.47
C HIS A 41 5.91 21.19 -17.30
N GLN A 42 5.24 20.47 -18.20
CA GLN A 42 4.90 19.04 -18.04
C GLN A 42 6.08 18.16 -17.60
N GLY A 43 7.25 18.29 -18.24
CA GLY A 43 8.44 17.50 -17.87
C GLY A 43 9.04 17.87 -16.50
N HIS A 44 8.89 19.12 -16.09
CA HIS A 44 9.36 19.59 -14.78
C HIS A 44 8.39 19.19 -13.69
N GLN A 45 7.09 19.34 -13.94
CA GLN A 45 6.02 18.95 -13.03
C GLN A 45 6.16 17.47 -12.64
N LYS A 46 6.30 16.57 -13.62
CA LYS A 46 6.54 15.14 -13.35
C LYS A 46 7.77 14.92 -12.48
N ARG A 47 8.88 15.59 -12.79
CA ARG A 47 10.14 15.46 -12.03
C ARG A 47 10.02 15.99 -10.60
N ILE A 48 9.37 17.13 -10.41
CA ILE A 48 9.13 17.75 -9.11
C ILE A 48 8.27 16.82 -8.25
N LEU A 49 7.11 16.41 -8.78
CA LEU A 49 6.16 15.57 -8.06
C LEU A 49 6.74 14.21 -7.71
N LYS A 50 7.42 13.57 -8.67
CA LYS A 50 8.19 12.34 -8.41
C LYS A 50 9.20 12.63 -7.30
N SER A 51 10.03 13.67 -7.41
CA SER A 51 11.03 13.98 -6.38
C SER A 51 10.44 14.23 -4.99
N ILE A 52 9.29 14.89 -4.85
CA ILE A 52 8.64 15.16 -3.54
C ILE A 52 8.13 13.85 -2.92
N VAL A 53 7.51 13.00 -3.74
CA VAL A 53 6.94 11.72 -3.28
C VAL A 53 8.03 10.69 -3.02
N THR A 54 9.04 10.66 -3.88
CA THR A 54 10.13 9.70 -3.89
C THR A 54 11.39 10.26 -3.22
N ASN A 55 11.28 11.37 -2.47
CA ASN A 55 12.45 12.05 -1.94
C ASN A 55 13.17 11.16 -0.92
N SER A 56 14.21 10.46 -1.36
CA SER A 56 15.34 9.82 -0.66
C SER A 56 15.09 9.00 0.64
N ASN A 57 13.90 9.02 1.23
CA ASN A 57 13.56 8.57 2.57
C ASN A 57 12.09 8.13 2.62
N LEU A 58 11.59 7.49 1.57
CA LEU A 58 10.48 6.55 1.73
C LEU A 58 11.12 5.16 1.97
N PRO A 59 11.64 4.87 3.18
CA PRO A 59 12.25 3.59 3.41
C PRO A 59 11.18 2.53 3.20
N LEU A 60 11.44 1.63 2.26
CA LEU A 60 10.71 0.38 2.07
C LEU A 60 11.52 -0.72 2.76
N PRO A 61 11.46 -0.84 4.10
CA PRO A 61 12.27 -1.81 4.81
C PRO A 61 11.74 -3.22 4.53
N LYS A 62 12.62 -4.14 4.14
CA LYS A 62 12.26 -5.56 4.03
C LYS A 62 11.65 -6.13 5.32
N ASN A 63 12.03 -5.58 6.47
CA ASN A 63 11.51 -5.94 7.79
C ASN A 63 11.06 -4.67 8.53
N PRO A 64 9.82 -4.18 8.31
CA PRO A 64 9.31 -3.02 9.03
C PRO A 64 9.16 -3.37 10.52
N ASN A 65 9.64 -2.49 11.38
CA ASN A 65 9.40 -2.62 12.83
C ASN A 65 8.11 -1.91 13.23
N LYS A 66 7.68 -2.11 14.47
CA LYS A 66 6.47 -1.48 15.02
C LYS A 66 6.49 0.05 14.91
N THR A 67 7.66 0.69 15.05
CA THR A 67 7.80 2.14 14.92
C THR A 67 7.51 2.61 13.51
N TRP A 68 8.03 1.92 12.49
CA TRP A 68 7.76 2.21 11.09
C TRP A 68 6.27 2.00 10.78
N LEU A 69 5.69 0.88 11.21
CA LEU A 69 4.27 0.56 10.99
C LEU A 69 3.35 1.62 11.62
N LYS A 70 3.61 2.01 12.88
CA LYS A 70 2.84 3.07 13.55
C LYS A 70 2.93 4.41 12.80
N ALA A 71 4.10 4.75 12.26
CA ALA A 71 4.28 6.00 11.52
C ALA A 71 3.50 6.05 10.20
N HIS A 72 3.29 4.90 9.53
CA HIS A 72 2.63 4.83 8.23
C HIS A 72 1.12 4.57 8.33
N PHE A 73 0.69 3.77 9.30
CA PHE A 73 -0.72 3.43 9.50
C PHE A 73 -1.43 4.30 10.54
N GLY A 74 -0.69 5.11 11.31
CA GLY A 74 -1.25 5.83 12.46
C GLY A 74 -1.77 4.91 13.57
N ALA A 75 -1.46 3.61 13.49
CA ALA A 75 -2.02 2.58 14.35
C ALA A 75 -1.35 2.57 15.73
N ASP A 76 -2.15 2.64 16.78
CA ASP A 76 -1.72 2.27 18.14
C ASP A 76 -2.10 0.83 18.50
N CYS A 77 -3.05 0.25 17.77
CA CYS A 77 -3.52 -1.10 17.97
C CYS A 77 -2.85 -2.07 16.98
N PHE A 78 -2.29 -3.15 17.52
CA PHE A 78 -1.65 -4.21 16.75
C PHE A 78 -2.20 -5.55 17.22
N TRP A 79 -2.50 -6.42 16.26
CA TRP A 79 -2.63 -7.85 16.50
C TRP A 79 -1.22 -8.44 16.53
N LYS A 80 -0.84 -9.00 17.68
CA LYS A 80 0.51 -9.50 17.95
C LYS A 80 0.38 -10.78 18.79
N PRO A 81 0.04 -11.92 18.15
CA PRO A 81 -0.12 -13.17 18.85
C PRO A 81 1.23 -13.63 19.45
N THR A 82 1.16 -14.40 20.52
CA THR A 82 2.29 -15.19 21.01
C THR A 82 2.49 -16.43 20.13
N GLU A 83 3.68 -17.04 20.22
CA GLU A 83 3.99 -18.25 19.46
C GLU A 83 2.98 -19.40 19.68
N SER A 84 2.43 -19.51 20.89
CA SER A 84 1.41 -20.51 21.22
C SER A 84 0.01 -20.18 20.70
N GLN A 85 -0.24 -18.93 20.35
CA GLN A 85 -1.50 -18.50 19.73
C GLN A 85 -1.47 -18.59 18.21
N LEU A 86 -0.29 -18.77 17.60
CA LEU A 86 -0.18 -18.98 16.17
C LEU A 86 -0.59 -20.42 15.80
N PRO A 87 -1.37 -20.61 14.73
CA PRO A 87 -1.72 -21.93 14.23
C PRO A 87 -0.47 -22.78 13.98
N ALA A 88 -0.48 -24.05 14.41
CA ALA A 88 0.65 -24.96 14.25
C ALA A 88 1.00 -25.24 12.77
N LYS A 89 0.00 -25.13 11.88
CA LYS A 89 0.12 -25.34 10.43
C LYS A 89 0.76 -24.17 9.70
N LEU A 90 0.80 -22.96 10.28
CA LEU A 90 1.57 -21.83 9.75
C LEU A 90 3.06 -22.09 9.97
N VAL A 91 3.72 -22.83 9.10
CA VAL A 91 5.10 -23.29 9.33
C VAL A 91 6.17 -22.29 8.88
N ASN A 92 5.80 -21.30 8.06
CA ASN A 92 6.74 -20.30 7.56
C ASN A 92 7.37 -19.49 8.71
N THR A 93 8.66 -19.70 8.95
CA THR A 93 9.36 -19.11 10.12
C THR A 93 9.40 -17.59 10.07
N ASN A 94 9.60 -16.99 8.90
CA ASN A 94 9.68 -15.54 8.75
C ASN A 94 8.34 -14.87 9.07
N THR A 95 7.23 -15.45 8.58
CA THR A 95 5.88 -14.98 8.90
C THR A 95 5.62 -15.10 10.41
N ARG A 96 5.92 -16.25 11.03
CA ARG A 96 5.73 -16.43 12.49
C ARG A 96 6.52 -15.41 13.31
N GLU A 97 7.79 -15.20 12.97
CA GLU A 97 8.64 -14.21 13.64
C GLU A 97 8.06 -12.79 13.50
N PHE A 98 7.62 -12.43 12.30
CA PHE A 98 7.02 -11.12 12.06
C PHE A 98 5.73 -10.91 12.87
N LEU A 99 4.84 -11.91 12.92
CA LEU A 99 3.58 -11.82 13.65
C LEU A 99 3.80 -11.73 15.18
N THR A 100 4.82 -12.41 15.70
CA THR A 100 5.11 -12.46 17.14
C THR A 100 6.01 -11.32 17.64
N ILE A 101 6.68 -10.57 16.76
CA ILE A 101 7.59 -9.47 17.13
C ILE A 101 7.01 -8.09 16.74
N PRO A 102 6.96 -7.67 15.46
CA PRO A 102 6.20 -6.48 15.06
C PRO A 102 4.68 -6.60 15.27
N GLY A 103 4.08 -7.70 14.81
CA GLY A 103 2.64 -7.86 14.65
C GLY A 103 2.08 -7.10 13.45
N VAL A 104 0.77 -7.24 13.23
CA VAL A 104 0.01 -6.58 12.15
C VAL A 104 -0.78 -5.41 12.75
N PRO A 105 -0.71 -4.19 12.16
CA PRO A 105 -1.61 -3.10 12.54
C PRO A 105 -3.07 -3.54 12.40
N SER A 106 -3.89 -3.33 13.42
CA SER A 106 -5.34 -3.60 13.38
C SER A 106 -6.06 -2.29 13.08
N VAL A 107 -6.27 -1.99 11.80
CA VAL A 107 -6.73 -0.67 11.33
C VAL A 107 -7.68 -0.76 10.15
N ILE A 108 -8.41 0.34 9.94
CA ILE A 108 -9.06 0.65 8.68
C ILE A 108 -8.27 1.79 8.04
N CYS A 109 -7.82 1.59 6.80
CA CYS A 109 -7.12 2.57 6.00
C CYS A 109 -8.11 3.16 4.99
N PRO A 110 -8.65 4.36 5.22
CA PRO A 110 -9.73 4.91 4.41
C PRO A 110 -9.33 5.22 2.96
N LEU A 111 -8.04 5.49 2.69
CA LEU A 111 -7.58 5.87 1.34
C LEU A 111 -7.44 4.66 0.42
N THR A 112 -7.09 3.52 1.00
CA THR A 112 -6.93 2.23 0.30
C THR A 112 -8.13 1.29 0.48
N GLY A 113 -9.01 1.56 1.44
CA GLY A 113 -10.10 0.65 1.82
C GLY A 113 -9.63 -0.60 2.55
N TRP A 114 -8.36 -0.68 2.98
CA TRP A 114 -7.83 -1.83 3.69
C TRP A 114 -8.41 -1.94 5.11
N ASP A 115 -8.84 -3.15 5.50
CA ASP A 115 -9.36 -3.46 6.84
C ASP A 115 -8.71 -4.73 7.40
N SER A 116 -8.01 -4.58 8.52
CA SER A 116 -7.42 -5.66 9.32
C SER A 116 -7.95 -5.67 10.76
N THR A 117 -9.05 -4.96 11.04
CA THR A 117 -9.58 -4.81 12.41
C THR A 117 -10.14 -6.10 13.01
N HIS A 118 -10.54 -7.05 12.16
CA HIS A 118 -11.03 -8.36 12.60
C HIS A 118 -9.96 -9.10 13.42
N LEU A 119 -8.69 -9.03 13.04
CA LEU A 119 -7.58 -9.72 13.72
C LEU A 119 -7.57 -9.48 15.24
N LYS A 120 -7.81 -8.23 15.66
CA LYS A 120 -7.85 -7.89 17.08
C LYS A 120 -9.18 -8.29 17.74
N LYS A 121 -10.29 -8.08 17.05
CA LYS A 121 -11.64 -8.43 17.55
C LYS A 121 -11.75 -9.93 17.81
N ASP A 122 -11.23 -10.74 16.89
CA ASP A 122 -11.26 -12.20 16.96
C ASP A 122 -10.34 -12.68 18.09
N GLU A 123 -9.13 -12.10 18.23
CA GLU A 123 -8.25 -12.39 19.37
C GLU A 123 -8.91 -12.06 20.72
N GLU A 124 -9.59 -10.93 20.84
CA GLU A 124 -10.30 -10.52 22.06
C GLU A 124 -11.51 -11.40 22.37
N ALA A 125 -12.14 -11.97 21.34
CA ALA A 125 -13.17 -12.99 21.46
C ALA A 125 -12.60 -14.38 21.83
N GLY A 126 -11.27 -14.55 21.82
CA GLY A 126 -10.61 -15.82 22.04
C GLY A 126 -10.69 -16.77 20.85
N GLU A 127 -10.96 -16.24 19.66
CA GLU A 127 -11.01 -16.99 18.41
C GLU A 127 -9.58 -17.19 17.87
N GLU A 128 -9.32 -18.40 17.37
CA GLU A 128 -8.08 -18.71 16.68
C GLU A 128 -8.18 -18.30 15.20
N LEU A 129 -7.04 -18.00 14.59
CA LEU A 129 -7.00 -17.78 13.14
C LEU A 129 -7.50 -19.02 12.40
N TYR A 130 -8.58 -18.84 11.65
CA TYR A 130 -9.18 -19.92 10.87
C TYR A 130 -8.22 -20.40 9.77
N ALA A 131 -7.99 -21.71 9.75
CA ALA A 131 -7.13 -22.37 8.76
C ALA A 131 -7.96 -22.77 7.54
N TRP A 132 -7.92 -21.96 6.48
CA TRP A 132 -8.60 -22.24 5.22
C TRP A 132 -7.86 -23.35 4.46
N ASP A 133 -8.60 -24.24 3.79
CA ASP A 133 -8.01 -25.17 2.81
C ASP A 133 -7.64 -24.37 1.55
N ALA A 134 -6.33 -24.14 1.39
CA ALA A 134 -5.82 -23.37 0.26
C ALA A 134 -6.11 -24.07 -1.08
N ASP A 135 -6.10 -25.40 -1.11
CA ASP A 135 -6.36 -26.12 -2.34
C ASP A 135 -7.83 -26.03 -2.75
N GLU A 136 -8.75 -25.96 -1.78
CA GLU A 136 -10.17 -25.77 -2.04
C GLU A 136 -10.45 -24.36 -2.58
N ILE A 137 -10.03 -23.32 -1.86
CA ILE A 137 -10.39 -21.94 -2.21
C ILE A 137 -9.73 -21.44 -3.49
N PHE A 138 -8.55 -21.99 -3.84
CA PHE A 138 -7.86 -21.69 -5.10
C PHE A 138 -8.11 -22.75 -6.19
N GLY A 139 -9.09 -23.64 -6.01
CA GLY A 139 -9.54 -24.57 -7.05
C GLY A 139 -8.53 -25.63 -7.49
N ARG A 140 -7.55 -25.96 -6.63
CA ARG A 140 -6.51 -26.97 -6.89
C ARG A 140 -6.98 -28.39 -6.58
N ARG A 141 -8.09 -28.54 -5.85
CA ARG A 141 -8.77 -29.83 -5.60
C ARG A 141 -10.07 -29.97 -6.35
N TYR A 142 -10.43 -31.22 -6.63
CA TYR A 142 -11.71 -31.55 -7.24
C TYR A 142 -12.87 -31.42 -6.23
N PRO A 143 -14.07 -31.00 -6.66
CA PRO A 143 -15.21 -30.82 -5.76
C PRO A 143 -15.67 -32.07 -4.98
N ASP A 144 -15.24 -33.26 -5.38
CA ASP A 144 -15.55 -34.55 -4.76
C ASP A 144 -14.36 -35.15 -3.99
N ASP A 145 -13.29 -34.39 -3.81
CA ASP A 145 -12.13 -34.80 -3.01
C ASP A 145 -12.37 -34.57 -1.51
N ASP A 146 -12.84 -35.61 -0.83
CA ASP A 146 -13.04 -35.63 0.63
C ASP A 146 -11.73 -35.85 1.43
N SER A 147 -10.55 -35.80 0.78
CA SER A 147 -9.28 -35.97 1.48
C SER A 147 -8.99 -34.79 2.44
N PRO A 148 -8.33 -35.04 3.59
CA PRO A 148 -8.03 -33.96 4.52
C PRO A 148 -7.17 -32.85 3.89
N PRO A 149 -7.41 -31.57 4.26
CA PRO A 149 -6.57 -30.44 3.86
C PRO A 149 -5.08 -30.66 4.17
N THR A 150 -4.22 -30.37 3.20
CA THR A 150 -2.75 -30.47 3.32
C THR A 150 -2.08 -29.11 3.19
N ASN A 151 -2.70 -28.19 2.46
CA ASN A 151 -2.21 -26.83 2.24
C ASN A 151 -3.17 -25.84 2.91
N PHE A 152 -2.63 -24.91 3.69
CA PHE A 152 -3.42 -23.99 4.49
C PHE A 152 -3.09 -22.55 4.16
N CYS A 153 -4.06 -21.67 4.31
CA CYS A 153 -3.84 -20.24 4.29
C CYS A 153 -4.65 -19.52 5.37
N TYR A 154 -4.24 -18.29 5.69
CA TYR A 154 -4.77 -17.51 6.81
C TYR A 154 -5.13 -16.10 6.37
N PHE A 155 -6.36 -15.69 6.65
CA PHE A 155 -6.84 -14.34 6.37
C PHE A 155 -6.17 -13.32 7.29
N ILE A 156 -5.62 -12.25 6.72
CA ILE A 156 -4.95 -11.18 7.49
C ILE A 156 -5.52 -9.76 7.26
N GLY A 157 -6.41 -9.60 6.30
CA GLY A 157 -7.00 -8.31 5.96
C GLY A 157 -7.63 -8.32 4.59
N GLN A 158 -8.49 -7.35 4.31
CA GLN A 158 -9.24 -7.26 3.07
C GLN A 158 -9.26 -5.83 2.54
N ALA A 159 -9.52 -5.68 1.25
CA ALA A 159 -9.89 -4.41 0.62
C ALA A 159 -11.06 -4.66 -0.33
N GLY A 160 -12.22 -4.05 -0.05
CA GLY A 160 -13.47 -4.40 -0.74
C GLY A 160 -13.82 -5.88 -0.53
N ASP A 161 -14.13 -6.58 -1.64
CA ASP A 161 -14.46 -8.01 -1.64
C ASP A 161 -13.22 -8.93 -1.73
N THR A 162 -12.03 -8.34 -1.80
CA THR A 162 -10.76 -9.07 -1.91
C THR A 162 -10.13 -9.30 -0.55
N MET A 163 -9.78 -10.56 -0.26
CA MET A 163 -9.07 -10.99 0.95
C MET A 163 -7.59 -11.23 0.67
N ALA A 164 -6.74 -10.81 1.60
CA ALA A 164 -5.33 -11.16 1.65
C ALA A 164 -5.14 -12.43 2.48
N MET A 165 -4.74 -13.51 1.81
CA MET A 165 -4.57 -14.84 2.38
C MET A 165 -3.08 -15.19 2.45
N VAL A 166 -2.56 -15.44 3.65
CA VAL A 166 -1.16 -15.83 3.86
C VAL A 166 -1.03 -17.33 3.71
N ASP A 167 -0.27 -17.76 2.72
CA ASP A 167 0.09 -19.17 2.54
C ASP A 167 0.95 -19.67 3.72
N ALA A 168 0.55 -20.80 4.28
CA ALA A 168 1.11 -21.30 5.53
C ALA A 168 2.57 -21.75 5.43
N GLU A 169 3.00 -22.20 4.25
CA GLU A 169 4.34 -22.77 4.02
C GLU A 169 5.32 -21.72 3.47
N THR A 170 4.91 -21.00 2.44
CA THR A 170 5.74 -20.03 1.73
C THR A 170 5.74 -18.66 2.41
N GLY A 171 4.65 -18.32 3.12
CA GLY A 171 4.44 -16.99 3.68
C GLY A 171 4.02 -15.93 2.65
N TRP A 172 3.84 -16.32 1.39
CA TRP A 172 3.29 -15.45 0.35
C TRP A 172 1.89 -14.98 0.69
N VAL A 173 1.55 -13.79 0.23
CA VAL A 173 0.21 -13.25 0.38
C VAL A 173 -0.50 -13.35 -0.96
N LEU A 174 -1.62 -14.05 -0.98
CA LEU A 174 -2.46 -14.32 -2.14
C LEU A 174 -3.73 -13.48 -2.06
N ASN A 175 -4.22 -13.03 -3.20
CA ASN A 175 -5.54 -12.45 -3.35
C ASN A 175 -6.57 -13.58 -3.50
N TYR A 176 -7.55 -13.60 -2.61
CA TYR A 176 -8.74 -14.40 -2.72
C TYR A 176 -9.98 -13.50 -2.90
N ASP A 177 -10.67 -13.63 -4.04
CA ASP A 177 -11.95 -12.96 -4.31
C ASP A 177 -13.11 -13.82 -3.81
N GLN A 178 -13.79 -13.37 -2.75
CA GLN A 178 -14.94 -14.09 -2.18
C GLN A 178 -16.11 -14.27 -3.15
N GLY A 179 -16.22 -13.40 -4.17
CA GLY A 179 -17.26 -13.50 -5.20
C GLY A 179 -16.95 -14.55 -6.28
N GLY A 180 -15.71 -15.05 -6.31
CA GLY A 180 -15.26 -16.07 -7.25
C GLY A 180 -15.44 -17.50 -6.74
N PHE A 181 -15.20 -18.47 -7.62
CA PHE A 181 -15.07 -19.89 -7.26
C PHE A 181 -13.90 -20.52 -8.02
N GLY A 182 -13.07 -21.31 -7.34
CA GLY A 182 -11.91 -21.98 -7.91
C GLY A 182 -10.91 -20.99 -8.54
N GLU A 183 -10.51 -21.24 -9.80
CA GLU A 183 -9.57 -20.37 -10.53
C GLU A 183 -10.06 -18.92 -10.69
N ASN A 184 -11.37 -18.66 -10.62
CA ASN A 184 -11.90 -17.30 -10.68
C ASN A 184 -11.81 -16.55 -9.34
N ALA A 185 -11.53 -17.27 -8.25
CA ALA A 185 -11.30 -16.69 -6.93
C ALA A 185 -9.81 -16.41 -6.68
N ASP A 186 -8.90 -17.04 -7.44
CA ASP A 186 -7.46 -16.80 -7.36
C ASP A 186 -7.08 -15.51 -8.10
N GLY A 187 -6.79 -14.47 -7.33
CA GLY A 187 -6.31 -13.19 -7.86
C GLY A 187 -4.78 -13.09 -7.97
N GLY A 188 -4.05 -14.18 -7.69
CA GLY A 188 -2.60 -14.25 -7.73
C GLY A 188 -1.91 -13.73 -6.45
N ILE A 189 -0.58 -13.70 -6.49
CA ILE A 189 0.26 -13.19 -5.40
C ILE A 189 0.17 -11.66 -5.38
N ILE A 190 -0.03 -11.08 -4.19
CA ILE A 190 -0.09 -9.64 -3.95
C ILE A 190 1.04 -9.11 -3.08
N ALA A 191 1.81 -10.00 -2.47
CA ALA A 191 3.08 -9.69 -1.82
C ALA A 191 3.87 -10.97 -1.54
N ASP A 192 5.19 -10.88 -1.54
CA ASP A 192 6.10 -11.98 -1.18
C ASP A 192 6.02 -12.36 0.30
N SER A 193 5.51 -11.47 1.15
CA SER A 193 5.38 -11.71 2.59
C SER A 193 4.44 -10.72 3.27
N VAL A 194 3.98 -11.05 4.47
CA VAL A 194 3.23 -10.12 5.33
C VAL A 194 3.99 -8.80 5.59
N PRO A 195 5.30 -8.81 5.96
CA PRO A 195 6.12 -7.61 5.98
C PRO A 195 6.01 -6.77 4.71
N SER A 196 6.16 -7.40 3.54
CA SER A 196 6.14 -6.71 2.25
C SER A 196 4.80 -6.04 1.99
N LEU A 197 3.69 -6.78 2.16
CA LEU A 197 2.34 -6.25 2.03
C LEU A 197 2.14 -5.00 2.89
N LEU A 198 2.53 -5.05 4.17
CA LEU A 198 2.35 -3.91 5.08
C LEU A 198 3.22 -2.71 4.71
N VAL A 199 4.42 -2.95 4.17
CA VAL A 199 5.25 -1.86 3.63
C VAL A 199 4.58 -1.20 2.44
N LEU A 200 4.07 -2.00 1.50
CA LEU A 200 3.40 -1.53 0.30
C LEU A 200 2.12 -0.75 0.64
N LEU A 201 1.26 -1.30 1.50
CA LEU A 201 0.03 -0.66 1.98
C LEU A 201 0.32 0.64 2.74
N GLY A 202 1.23 0.62 3.71
CA GLY A 202 1.57 1.81 4.49
C GLY A 202 2.21 2.90 3.63
N THR A 203 2.92 2.50 2.58
CA THR A 203 3.53 3.41 1.60
C THR A 203 2.48 4.15 0.78
N ILE A 204 1.51 3.44 0.20
CA ILE A 204 0.45 4.07 -0.58
C ILE A 204 -0.45 4.93 0.32
N GLU A 205 -0.82 4.44 1.50
CA GLU A 205 -1.65 5.18 2.45
C GLU A 205 -0.99 6.51 2.84
N MET A 206 0.29 6.46 3.25
CA MET A 206 1.02 7.67 3.66
C MET A 206 1.25 8.63 2.49
N THR A 207 1.53 8.08 1.30
CA THR A 207 1.75 8.92 0.10
C THR A 207 0.48 9.65 -0.28
N VAL A 208 -0.65 8.94 -0.32
CA VAL A 208 -1.95 9.52 -0.65
C VAL A 208 -2.38 10.54 0.39
N ALA A 209 -2.19 10.24 1.69
CA ALA A 209 -2.46 11.19 2.76
C ALA A 209 -1.66 12.50 2.61
N ARG A 210 -0.39 12.42 2.15
CA ARG A 210 0.46 13.61 1.88
C ARG A 210 0.02 14.41 0.67
N MET A 211 -0.65 13.79 -0.30
CA MET A 211 -1.24 14.52 -1.43
C MET A 211 -2.45 15.35 -0.98
N GLY A 212 -3.14 14.90 0.08
CA GLY A 212 -4.34 15.52 0.62
C GLY A 212 -5.58 15.25 -0.24
N GLU A 213 -6.71 15.83 0.17
CA GLU A 213 -7.94 15.83 -0.61
C GLU A 213 -7.91 16.95 -1.66
N VAL A 214 -8.67 16.76 -2.75
CA VAL A 214 -8.97 17.84 -3.70
C VAL A 214 -9.76 18.94 -2.95
N PRO A 215 -9.27 20.19 -2.88
CA PRO A 215 -10.06 21.25 -2.27
C PRO A 215 -11.36 21.49 -3.04
N SER A 216 -12.49 21.44 -2.34
CA SER A 216 -13.84 21.52 -2.92
C SER A 216 -14.19 22.89 -3.53
N ASP A 217 -13.35 23.90 -3.30
CA ASP A 217 -13.48 25.27 -3.81
C ASP A 217 -12.68 25.52 -5.10
N LEU A 218 -12.02 24.49 -5.65
CA LEU A 218 -11.31 24.60 -6.91
C LEU A 218 -12.26 24.70 -8.11
N ARG A 219 -11.84 25.48 -9.11
CA ARG A 219 -12.49 25.50 -10.44
C ARG A 219 -12.13 24.21 -11.20
N ASP A 220 -12.98 23.78 -12.13
CA ASP A 220 -12.82 22.57 -12.95
C ASP A 220 -11.40 22.40 -13.55
N GLU A 221 -10.82 23.48 -14.10
CA GLU A 221 -9.46 23.45 -14.66
C GLU A 221 -8.37 23.14 -13.61
N ALA A 222 -8.58 23.56 -12.36
CA ALA A 222 -7.68 23.28 -11.26
C ALA A 222 -7.89 21.87 -10.70
N ILE A 223 -9.12 21.35 -10.73
CA ILE A 223 -9.46 19.97 -10.38
C ILE A 223 -8.78 19.01 -11.36
N ALA A 224 -9.02 19.18 -12.67
CA ALA A 224 -8.41 18.33 -13.71
C ALA A 224 -6.88 18.32 -13.64
N LYS A 225 -6.28 19.45 -13.26
CA LYS A 225 -4.85 19.56 -13.05
C LYS A 225 -4.39 18.81 -11.79
N TYR A 226 -5.14 18.89 -10.70
CA TYR A 226 -4.83 18.13 -9.48
C TYR A 226 -4.94 16.62 -9.72
N GLU A 227 -5.99 16.16 -10.40
CA GLU A 227 -6.16 14.76 -10.81
C GLU A 227 -4.98 14.28 -11.68
N ASN A 228 -4.54 15.11 -12.63
CA ASN A 228 -3.35 14.80 -13.43
C ASN A 228 -2.08 14.66 -12.58
N ILE A 229 -1.88 15.58 -11.62
CA ILE A 229 -0.76 15.54 -10.67
C ILE A 229 -0.81 14.24 -9.87
N ARG A 230 -1.98 13.90 -9.32
CA ARG A 230 -2.22 12.71 -8.52
C ARG A 230 -1.95 11.44 -9.31
N HIS A 231 -2.46 11.35 -10.54
CA HIS A 231 -2.20 10.23 -11.43
C HIS A 231 -0.69 10.05 -11.71
N VAL A 232 0.03 11.13 -12.01
CA VAL A 232 1.49 11.08 -12.23
C VAL A 232 2.25 10.58 -11.00
N VAL A 233 1.81 10.98 -9.80
CA VAL A 233 2.38 10.50 -8.54
C VAL A 233 2.12 9.02 -8.33
N LEU A 234 0.88 8.57 -8.51
CA LEU A 234 0.49 7.18 -8.32
C LEU A 234 1.21 6.24 -9.30
N VAL A 235 1.36 6.64 -10.56
CA VAL A 235 2.18 5.88 -11.54
C VAL A 235 3.62 5.75 -11.06
N ALA A 236 4.24 6.84 -10.63
CA ALA A 236 5.62 6.81 -10.14
C ALA A 236 5.78 6.01 -8.84
N LEU A 237 4.77 6.03 -7.97
CA LEU A 237 4.72 5.24 -6.75
C LEU A 237 4.64 3.74 -7.08
N ARG A 238 3.78 3.37 -8.04
CA ARG A 238 3.64 1.98 -8.49
C ARG A 238 4.94 1.43 -9.05
N GLU A 239 5.66 2.21 -9.88
CA GLU A 239 6.99 1.83 -10.39
C GLU A 239 7.94 1.46 -9.24
N ILE A 240 7.98 2.27 -8.18
CA ILE A 240 8.86 2.05 -7.01
C ILE A 240 8.42 0.85 -6.18
N MET A 241 7.11 0.67 -6.01
CA MET A 241 6.56 -0.47 -5.29
C MET A 241 6.84 -1.78 -6.05
N ALA A 242 6.74 -1.77 -7.38
CA ALA A 242 7.07 -2.91 -8.24
C ALA A 242 8.58 -3.26 -8.21
N GLU A 243 9.46 -2.25 -8.09
CA GLU A 243 10.90 -2.49 -7.85
C GLU A 243 11.17 -3.13 -6.48
N TYR A 244 10.27 -2.94 -5.50
CA TYR A 244 10.38 -3.52 -4.16
C TYR A 244 9.80 -4.94 -4.08
N ASP A 245 8.65 -5.16 -4.71
CA ASP A 245 7.93 -6.43 -4.78
C ASP A 245 7.18 -6.48 -6.12
N ASP A 246 7.52 -7.45 -6.97
CA ASP A 246 7.05 -7.53 -8.36
C ASP A 246 5.55 -7.83 -8.48
N SER A 247 4.92 -8.30 -7.40
CA SER A 247 3.47 -8.50 -7.33
C SER A 247 2.66 -7.22 -7.57
N VAL A 248 3.27 -6.03 -7.45
CA VAL A 248 2.64 -4.72 -7.65
C VAL A 248 2.56 -4.29 -9.11
N GLU A 249 3.15 -5.05 -10.04
CA GLU A 249 3.09 -4.76 -11.48
C GLU A 249 1.65 -4.63 -12.02
N GLU A 250 1.51 -3.95 -13.16
CA GLU A 250 0.21 -3.80 -13.85
C GLU A 250 -0.41 -5.16 -14.16
N GLY A 251 -1.73 -5.28 -13.92
CA GLY A 251 -2.48 -6.53 -14.11
C GLY A 251 -2.69 -7.34 -12.83
N SER A 252 -2.06 -6.98 -11.71
CA SER A 252 -2.49 -7.47 -10.40
C SER A 252 -3.84 -6.83 -10.03
N ARG A 253 -4.90 -7.65 -10.01
CA ARG A 253 -6.27 -7.20 -9.68
C ARG A 253 -6.38 -6.46 -8.34
N PHE A 254 -5.64 -6.91 -7.32
CA PHE A 254 -5.63 -6.27 -6.00
C PHE A 254 -5.03 -4.87 -6.07
N TRP A 255 -3.79 -4.76 -6.55
CA TRP A 255 -3.13 -3.47 -6.67
C TRP A 255 -3.83 -2.53 -7.65
N ASP A 256 -4.38 -3.03 -8.77
CA ASP A 256 -5.17 -2.22 -9.69
C ASP A 256 -6.36 -1.56 -8.98
N TYR A 257 -7.12 -2.34 -8.20
CA TYR A 257 -8.22 -1.82 -7.36
C TYR A 257 -7.73 -0.78 -6.34
N MET A 258 -6.63 -1.06 -5.64
CA MET A 258 -6.08 -0.14 -4.64
C MET A 258 -5.67 1.21 -5.25
N PHE A 259 -5.01 1.18 -6.42
CA PHE A 259 -4.60 2.39 -7.12
C PHE A 259 -5.80 3.14 -7.71
N GLU A 260 -6.85 2.45 -8.17
CA GLU A 260 -8.10 3.05 -8.62
C GLU A 260 -8.82 3.79 -7.47
N MET A 261 -8.99 3.13 -6.31
CA MET A 261 -9.53 3.77 -5.11
C MET A 261 -8.76 5.03 -4.71
N CYS A 262 -7.43 4.96 -4.83
CA CYS A 262 -6.57 6.10 -4.57
C CYS A 262 -6.71 7.21 -5.60
N THR A 263 -7.32 7.01 -6.78
CA THR A 263 -7.61 8.11 -7.71
C THR A 263 -8.92 8.84 -7.42
N GLU A 264 -9.87 8.17 -6.76
CA GLU A 264 -11.22 8.71 -6.49
C GLU A 264 -11.31 9.55 -5.20
N TYR A 265 -10.31 9.45 -4.31
CA TYR A 265 -10.22 10.17 -3.03
C TYR A 265 -9.55 11.55 -3.17
#